data_AF-A0A1Y5EER1-F1
#
_entry.id   AF-A0A1Y5EER1-F1
#
_cell.length_a   1.000
_cell.length_b   1.000
_cell.length_c   1.000
_cell.angle_alpha   90.00
_cell.angle_beta   90.00
_cell.angle_gamma   90.00
#
_symmetry.space_group_name_H-M   'P 1'
#
loop_
_entity.id
_entity.type
_entity.pdbx_description
1 polymer ?
#
loop_
_entity_poly.entity_id
_entity_poly.type
_entity_poly.pdbx_seq_one_letter_code
_entity_poly.pdbx_strand_id
1 'polypeptide(L)'
;MENPADHSILLYTMVALLGGLTLPLYPIGMAHLNDQLEPGQVVAASDTLVLILASGMISGPTLGGFAITYYSPEGFFFLLATTSALTVMTALFRLWTGQSRTENQIIAVALTANVSPEAAVSTFRHPIGFSA
;
A
#
# COMPACT_ATOMS: atom_id res chain seq x y z
N MET A 1 10.51 -10.98 41.86
CA MET A 1 9.09 -10.54 41.84
C MET A 1 8.85 -9.98 40.45
N GLU A 2 8.51 -10.83 39.49
CA GLU A 2 8.19 -10.40 38.14
C GLU A 2 6.83 -9.69 38.18
N ASN A 3 6.76 -8.46 37.67
CA ASN A 3 5.53 -7.69 37.66
C ASN A 3 4.62 -8.24 36.53
N PRO A 4 3.41 -8.72 36.82
CA PRO A 4 2.49 -9.23 35.78
C PRO A 4 2.10 -8.16 34.74
N ALA A 5 2.33 -6.88 35.03
CA ALA A 5 2.11 -5.78 34.08
C ALA A 5 3.12 -5.80 32.91
N ASP A 6 4.36 -6.26 33.11
CA ASP A 6 5.44 -6.18 32.11
C ASP A 6 5.11 -7.03 30.87
N HIS A 7 4.68 -8.28 31.10
CA HIS A 7 4.24 -9.20 30.07
C HIS A 7 3.03 -8.67 29.26
N SER A 8 2.09 -8.03 29.94
CA SER A 8 0.89 -7.47 29.29
C SER A 8 1.24 -6.27 28.39
N ILE A 9 2.12 -5.39 28.86
CA ILE A 9 2.60 -4.22 28.11
C ILE A 9 3.38 -4.68 26.87
N LEU A 10 4.24 -5.69 27.02
CA LEU A 10 4.98 -6.28 25.90
C LEU A 10 4.03 -6.80 24.82
N LEU A 11 3.00 -7.56 25.21
CA LEU A 11 2.00 -8.10 24.28
C LEU A 11 1.24 -6.99 23.53
N TYR A 12 0.76 -5.97 24.26
CA TYR A 12 0.07 -4.85 23.61
C TYR A 12 0.97 -4.09 22.65
N THR A 13 2.24 -3.88 23.02
CA THR A 13 3.21 -3.20 22.15
C THR A 13 3.45 -4.00 20.86
N MET A 14 3.65 -5.32 20.97
CA MET A 14 3.84 -6.20 19.82
C MET A 14 2.63 -6.21 18.89
N VAL A 15 1.42 -6.32 19.44
CA VAL A 15 0.17 -6.31 18.65
C VAL A 15 -0.06 -4.94 18.01
N ALA A 16 0.23 -3.84 18.72
CA ALA A 16 0.12 -2.49 18.18
C ALA A 16 1.08 -2.27 17.01
N LEU A 17 2.34 -2.73 17.11
CA LEU A 17 3.31 -2.66 16.02
C LEU A 17 2.87 -3.51 14.83
N LEU A 18 2.45 -4.75 15.07
CA LEU A 18 1.97 -5.65 14.03
C LEU A 18 0.76 -5.05 13.29
N GLY A 19 -0.23 -4.55 14.03
CA GLY A 19 -1.42 -3.92 13.47
C GLY A 19 -1.07 -2.64 12.71
N GLY A 20 -0.28 -1.75 13.32
CA GLY A 20 0.14 -0.48 12.72
C GLY A 20 0.91 -0.66 11.41
N LEU A 21 1.72 -1.71 11.29
CA LEU A 21 2.44 -2.03 10.06
C LEU A 21 1.57 -2.75 9.01
N THR A 22 0.54 -3.48 9.43
CA THR A 22 -0.30 -4.28 8.53
C THR A 22 -1.45 -3.48 7.92
N LEU A 23 -2.12 -2.62 8.70
CA LEU A 23 -3.23 -1.79 8.25
C LEU A 23 -2.96 -0.98 6.95
N PRO A 24 -1.78 -0.36 6.76
CA PRO A 24 -1.49 0.40 5.55
C PRO A 24 -1.15 -0.46 4.32
N LEU A 25 -0.94 -1.78 4.45
CA LEU A 25 -0.54 -2.62 3.31
C LEU A 25 -1.60 -2.65 2.20
N TYR A 26 -2.88 -2.71 2.58
CA TYR A 26 -3.98 -2.68 1.62
C TYR A 26 -4.05 -1.38 0.81
N PRO A 27 -4.16 -0.18 1.43
CA PRO A 27 -4.23 1.07 0.67
C PRO A 27 -2.95 1.35 -0.13
N ILE A 28 -1.76 0.98 0.34
CA ILE A 28 -0.52 1.10 -0.44
C ILE A 28 -0.57 0.20 -1.67
N GLY A 29 -0.98 -1.06 -1.51
CA GLY A 29 -1.13 -1.99 -2.63
C GLY A 29 -2.15 -1.51 -3.66
N MET A 30 -3.30 -1.02 -3.19
CA MET A 30 -4.34 -0.43 -4.03
C MET A 30 -3.86 0.79 -4.79
N ALA A 31 -3.16 1.73 -4.15
CA ALA A 31 -2.59 2.89 -4.82
C ALA A 31 -1.61 2.46 -5.93
N HIS A 32 -0.76 1.46 -5.65
CA HIS A 32 0.19 0.96 -6.64
C HIS A 32 -0.44 0.22 -7.82
N LEU A 33 -1.57 -0.45 -7.62
CA LEU A 33 -2.34 -1.04 -8.71
C LEU A 33 -3.06 0.06 -9.49
N ASN A 34 -3.67 1.03 -8.81
CA ASN A 34 -4.41 2.12 -9.43
C ASN A 34 -3.51 3.01 -10.31
N ASP A 35 -2.25 3.22 -9.93
CA ASP A 35 -1.30 4.02 -10.71
C ASP A 35 -0.83 3.34 -12.02
N GLN A 36 -1.09 2.04 -12.19
CA GLN A 36 -0.61 1.24 -13.32
C GLN A 36 -1.73 0.72 -14.23
N LEU A 37 -3.01 0.97 -13.90
CA LEU A 37 -4.17 0.42 -14.61
C LEU A 37 -4.94 1.50 -15.37
N GLU A 38 -5.45 1.12 -16.55
CA GLU A 38 -6.38 1.97 -17.31
C GLU A 38 -7.73 2.09 -16.57
N PRO A 39 -8.46 3.22 -16.68
CA PRO A 39 -9.66 3.50 -15.88
C PRO A 39 -10.76 2.42 -15.93
N GLY A 40 -10.81 1.62 -17.01
CA GLY A 40 -11.76 0.51 -17.17
C GLY A 40 -11.38 -0.77 -16.41
N GLN A 41 -10.13 -0.92 -15.97
CA GLN A 41 -9.60 -2.15 -15.37
C GLN A 41 -9.39 -2.05 -13.85
N VAL A 42 -9.40 -0.84 -13.31
CA VAL A 42 -9.18 -0.55 -11.88
C VAL A 42 -10.16 -1.33 -10.99
N VAL A 43 -11.44 -1.40 -11.37
CA VAL A 43 -12.49 -2.07 -10.59
C VAL A 43 -12.25 -3.58 -10.51
N ALA A 44 -11.92 -4.23 -11.62
CA ALA A 44 -11.68 -5.67 -11.67
C ALA A 44 -10.42 -6.05 -10.88
N ALA A 45 -9.33 -5.27 -10.99
CA ALA A 45 -8.11 -5.52 -10.23
C ALA A 45 -8.31 -5.32 -8.71
N SER A 46 -9.05 -4.28 -8.33
CA SER A 46 -9.39 -4.01 -6.92
C SER A 46 -10.14 -5.18 -6.29
N ASP A 47 -11.12 -5.74 -7.01
CA ASP A 47 -11.89 -6.90 -6.56
C ASP A 47 -10.99 -8.12 -6.32
N THR A 48 -10.06 -8.40 -7.23
CA THR A 48 -9.11 -9.51 -7.04
C THR A 48 -8.20 -9.31 -5.82
N LEU A 49 -7.76 -8.08 -5.52
CA LEU A 49 -6.95 -7.80 -4.33
C LEU A 49 -7.76 -8.03 -3.05
N VAL A 50 -9.01 -7.58 -3.03
CA VAL A 50 -9.94 -7.83 -1.91
C VAL A 50 -10.21 -9.32 -1.73
N LEU A 51 -10.36 -10.09 -2.82
CA LEU A 51 -10.57 -11.52 -2.78
C LEU A 51 -9.36 -12.26 -2.18
N ILE A 52 -8.14 -11.82 -2.53
CA ILE A 52 -6.90 -12.34 -1.91
C ILE A 52 -6.90 -12.04 -0.41
N LEU A 53 -7.26 -10.82 0.00
CA LEU A 53 -7.34 -10.46 1.43
C LEU A 53 -8.38 -11.30 2.17
N ALA A 54 -9.57 -11.48 1.58
CA ALA A 54 -10.62 -12.32 2.13
C ALA A 54 -10.17 -13.78 2.29
N SER A 55 -9.44 -14.31 1.31
CA SER A 55 -8.87 -15.67 1.41
C SER A 55 -7.90 -15.80 2.59
N GLY A 56 -7.08 -14.78 2.84
CA GLY A 56 -6.20 -14.71 4.01
C GLY A 56 -6.98 -14.63 5.32
N MET A 57 -8.04 -13.83 5.37
CA MET A 57 -8.91 -13.70 6.56
C MET A 57 -9.65 -14.99 6.91
N ILE A 58 -10.00 -15.82 5.92
CA ILE A 58 -10.60 -17.14 6.15
C ILE A 58 -9.54 -18.15 6.62
N SER A 59 -8.36 -18.09 6.02
CA SER A 59 -7.26 -19.01 6.32
C SER A 59 -6.65 -18.75 7.71
N GLY A 60 -6.59 -17.49 8.14
CA GLY A 60 -5.94 -17.06 9.38
C GLY A 60 -6.51 -17.71 10.65
N PRO A 61 -7.81 -17.57 10.97
CA PRO A 61 -8.44 -18.20 12.13
C PRO A 61 -8.35 -19.73 12.07
N THR A 62 -8.46 -20.31 10.87
CA THR A 62 -8.34 -21.76 10.68
C THR A 62 -6.94 -22.22 11.10
N LEU A 63 -5.88 -21.63 10.54
CA LEU A 63 -4.49 -21.94 10.93
C LEU A 63 -4.22 -21.61 12.41
N GLY A 64 -4.75 -20.49 12.91
CA GLY A 64 -4.62 -20.10 14.31
C GLY A 64 -5.23 -21.11 15.28
N GLY A 65 -6.45 -21.58 14.98
CA GLY A 65 -7.12 -22.61 15.75
C GLY A 65 -6.36 -23.95 15.74
N PHE A 66 -5.84 -24.36 14.58
CA PHE A 66 -4.97 -25.54 14.47
C PHE A 66 -3.68 -25.37 15.29
N ALA A 67 -3.03 -24.22 15.20
CA ALA A 67 -1.80 -23.93 15.93
C ALA A 67 -2.00 -23.99 17.44
N ILE A 68 -3.07 -23.39 17.96
CA ILE A 68 -3.40 -23.41 19.39
C ILE A 68 -3.71 -24.84 19.87
N THR A 69 -4.42 -25.62 19.04
CA THR A 69 -4.84 -26.98 19.40
C THR A 69 -3.66 -27.96 19.47
N TYR A 70 -2.68 -27.86 18.56
CA TYR A 70 -1.54 -28.78 18.49
C TYR A 70 -0.30 -28.32 19.28
N TYR A 71 -0.03 -27.02 19.35
CA TYR A 71 1.21 -26.46 19.87
C TYR A 71 1.03 -25.62 21.16
N SER A 72 -0.13 -25.73 21.82
CA SER A 72 -0.50 -24.90 22.99
C SER A 72 -0.72 -23.42 22.62
N PRO A 73 -1.18 -22.55 23.54
CA PRO A 73 -1.49 -21.14 23.23
C PRO A 73 -0.30 -20.34 22.69
N GLU A 74 0.93 -20.73 23.01
CA GLU A 74 2.16 -20.13 22.50
C GLU A 74 2.35 -20.36 20.99
N GLY A 75 1.77 -21.43 20.44
CA GLY A 75 1.82 -21.74 19.00
C GLY A 75 1.21 -20.65 18.12
N PHE A 76 0.24 -19.89 18.64
CA PHE A 76 -0.33 -18.75 17.93
C PHE A 76 0.68 -17.62 17.72
N PHE A 77 1.51 -17.34 18.74
CA PHE A 77 2.56 -16.33 18.63
C PHE A 77 3.66 -16.76 17.66
N PHE A 78 3.99 -18.05 17.63
CA PHE A 78 4.93 -18.58 16.64
C PHE A 78 4.40 -18.46 15.20
N LEU A 79 3.11 -18.73 15.00
CA LEU A 79 2.43 -18.53 13.71
C LEU A 79 2.46 -17.05 13.28
N LEU A 80 2.16 -16.13 14.20
CA LEU A 80 2.24 -14.68 13.96
C LEU A 80 3.67 -14.24 13.62
N ALA A 81 4.67 -14.72 14.36
CA ALA A 81 6.08 -14.41 14.13
C ALA A 81 6.53 -14.91 12.75
N THR A 82 6.16 -16.14 12.38
CA THR A 82 6.51 -16.72 11.08
C THR A 82 5.87 -15.97 9.92
N THR A 83 4.58 -15.63 10.05
CA THR A 83 3.84 -14.91 9.00
C THR A 83 4.37 -13.48 8.84
N SER A 84 4.61 -12.77 9.95
CA SER A 84 5.19 -11.43 9.90
C SER A 84 6.62 -11.44 9.35
N ALA A 85 7.44 -12.43 9.71
CA ALA A 85 8.77 -12.63 9.13
C ALA A 85 8.70 -12.87 7.61
N LEU A 86 7.75 -13.67 7.13
CA LEU A 86 7.54 -13.90 5.70
C LEU A 86 7.14 -12.61 4.97
N THR A 87 6.23 -11.82 5.56
CA THR A 87 5.85 -10.51 5.03
C THR A 87 7.03 -9.55 4.97
N VAL A 88 7.84 -9.46 6.03
CA VAL A 88 9.06 -8.63 6.04
C VAL A 88 10.07 -9.14 5.01
N MET A 89 10.26 -10.45 4.89
CA MET A 89 11.19 -11.04 3.93
C MET A 89 10.77 -10.75 2.49
N THR A 90 9.49 -10.86 2.16
CA THR A 90 8.98 -10.50 0.83
C THR A 90 9.09 -9.00 0.57
N ALA A 91 8.84 -8.14 1.58
CA ALA A 91 9.04 -6.71 1.46
C ALA A 91 10.52 -6.34 1.22
N LEU A 92 11.45 -6.93 1.99
CA LEU A 92 12.89 -6.75 1.83
C LEU A 92 13.37 -7.27 0.48
N PHE A 93 12.88 -8.45 0.06
CA PHE A 93 13.18 -9.01 -1.25
C PHE A 93 12.73 -8.07 -2.37
N ARG A 94 11.53 -7.48 -2.26
CA ARG A 94 11.02 -6.48 -3.22
C ARG A 94 11.81 -5.18 -3.21
N LEU A 95 12.32 -4.75 -2.05
CA LEU A 95 13.20 -3.57 -1.95
C LEU A 95 14.56 -3.85 -2.60
N TRP A 96 15.15 -5.01 -2.35
CA TRP A 96 16.43 -5.39 -2.95
C TRP A 96 16.34 -5.65 -4.46
N THR A 97 15.17 -6.05 -4.93
CA THR A 97 14.89 -6.23 -6.37
C THR A 97 14.30 -4.96 -7.03
N GLY A 98 14.07 -3.89 -6.25
CA GLY A 98 13.31 -2.70 -6.62
C GLY A 98 14.08 -1.68 -7.46
N GLN A 99 13.99 -1.84 -8.78
CA GLN A 99 13.72 -0.84 -9.84
C GLN A 99 14.15 0.62 -9.57
N SER A 100 15.24 1.04 -10.22
CA SER A 100 15.60 2.43 -10.49
C SER A 100 14.57 3.11 -11.41
N ARG A 101 13.42 3.55 -10.86
CA ARG A 101 12.47 4.39 -11.59
C ARG A 101 12.86 5.87 -11.45
N THR A 102 13.77 6.25 -12.36
CA THR A 102 14.14 7.59 -12.82
C THR A 102 13.19 8.72 -12.40
N GLU A 103 13.70 9.62 -11.56
CA GLU A 103 13.77 11.10 -11.64
C GLU A 103 12.63 11.96 -12.30
N ASN A 104 11.64 11.42 -12.99
CA ASN A 104 10.80 12.20 -13.92
C ASN A 104 9.38 12.55 -13.43
N GLN A 105 8.95 12.11 -12.23
CA GLN A 105 7.59 12.43 -11.73
C GLN A 105 7.47 13.74 -10.95
N ILE A 106 8.57 14.33 -10.46
CA ILE A 106 8.51 15.63 -9.75
C ILE A 106 8.31 16.81 -10.73
N ILE A 107 8.63 16.62 -12.02
CA ILE A 107 8.47 17.65 -13.06
C ILE A 107 7.05 17.66 -13.68
N ALA A 108 6.29 16.55 -13.57
CA ALA A 108 5.00 16.41 -14.26
C ALA A 108 3.83 17.18 -13.62
N VAL A 109 3.78 17.31 -12.29
CA VAL A 109 2.68 18.02 -11.60
C VAL A 109 2.87 19.54 -11.62
N ALA A 110 4.11 20.02 -11.66
CA ALA A 110 4.41 21.46 -11.66
C ALA A 110 4.19 22.14 -13.03
N LEU A 111 4.29 21.40 -14.15
CA LEU A 111 4.17 22.00 -15.49
C LEU A 111 2.72 22.16 -15.98
N THR A 112 1.77 21.38 -15.49
CA THR A 112 0.36 21.44 -15.93
C THR A 112 -0.49 22.49 -15.19
N ALA A 113 0.02 23.06 -14.10
CA ALA A 113 -0.73 24.01 -13.28
C ALA A 113 -0.67 25.47 -13.79
N ASN A 114 0.16 25.79 -14.81
CA ASN A 114 0.37 27.19 -15.23
C ASN A 114 0.42 27.42 -16.76
N VAL A 115 -0.10 26.51 -17.58
CA VAL A 115 -0.28 26.80 -19.01
C VAL A 115 -1.64 26.30 -19.44
N SER A 116 -2.65 27.15 -19.23
CA SER A 116 -3.91 27.06 -19.93
C SER A 116 -3.64 27.42 -21.42
N PRO A 117 -3.83 26.49 -22.38
CA PRO A 117 -3.56 26.72 -23.80
C PRO A 117 -4.38 27.87 -24.41
N GLU A 118 -5.48 28.27 -23.76
CA GLU A 118 -6.43 29.26 -24.25
C GLU A 118 -5.95 30.73 -24.16
N ALA A 119 -5.07 31.08 -23.21
CA ALA A 119 -4.60 32.46 -23.04
C ALA A 119 -3.47 32.84 -24.02
N ALA A 120 -2.73 31.86 -24.53
CA ALA A 120 -1.63 32.07 -25.47
C ALA A 120 -2.12 32.35 -26.90
N VAL A 121 -3.30 31.84 -27.28
CA VAL A 121 -3.83 31.93 -28.66
C VAL A 121 -4.70 33.17 -28.89
N SER A 122 -5.29 33.78 -27.87
CA SER A 122 -6.12 34.98 -28.03
C SER A 122 -5.31 36.29 -28.18
N THR A 123 -4.02 36.29 -27.84
CA THR A 123 -3.19 37.51 -27.80
C THR A 123 -2.39 37.73 -29.09
N PHE A 124 -2.28 36.73 -29.98
CA PHE A 124 -1.47 36.84 -31.21
C PHE A 124 -2.27 37.11 -32.49
N ARG A 125 -3.56 37.45 -32.38
CA ARG A 125 -4.41 37.71 -33.56
C ARG A 125 -5.12 39.07 -33.52
N HIS A 126 -4.36 40.16 -33.32
CA HIS A 126 -4.56 41.38 -34.10
C HIS A 126 -3.48 42.44 -33.82
N PRO A 127 -2.61 42.71 -34.80
CA PRO A 127 -2.18 44.06 -35.07
C PRO A 127 -2.66 44.48 -36.48
N ILE A 128 -3.23 45.70 -36.52
CA ILE A 128 -3.21 46.71 -37.59
C ILE A 128 -3.83 46.43 -38.97
N GLY A 129 -4.64 47.39 -39.45
CA GLY A 129 -4.86 47.60 -40.89
C GLY A 129 -6.16 48.32 -41.27
N PHE A 130 -6.09 49.63 -41.48
CA PHE A 130 -7.14 50.56 -41.87
C PHE A 130 -7.40 50.56 -43.40
N SER A 131 -8.63 50.91 -43.82
CA SER A 131 -9.06 51.51 -45.10
C SER A 131 -8.86 50.75 -46.44
N ALA A 132 -9.98 50.49 -47.14
CA ALA A 132 -10.42 51.22 -48.34
C ALA A 132 -11.83 50.74 -48.76
#